data_AF-A0A0D2BXL7-F1
#
_entry.id   AF-A0A0D2BXL7-F1
#
_cell.length_a   1.000
_cell.length_b   1.000
_cell.length_c   1.000
_cell.angle_alpha   90.00
_cell.angle_beta   90.00
_cell.angle_gamma   90.00
#
_symmetry.space_group_name_H-M   'P 1'
#
loop_
_entity.id
_entity.type
_entity.pdbx_description
1 polymer ?
#
loop_
_entity_poly.entity_id
_entity_poly.type
_entity_poly.pdbx_seq_one_letter_code
_entity_poly.pdbx_strand_id
1 'polypeptide(L)'
;MDDEDSLGANKCPVCGSDPRTHPGLRFKINTKCYHRICEGCVDRNFSSGKAECPVAGCHVNLWKREWRPQTFEDLKIEREVEIRKTVGKTLDRREEEFESKRDYDDYLELKEELIMNLVLKIDVQATRRKLKEYAIANGIKTDATEATNDAGTRPTKRQNTPKDAADPSGLIKGLKPVVAPAPKAPYDPFMGMPRTRDYYQVKDSYVARARGKPSEAMSAAGYDFHQYMDECLWKAFAGLGVFIEDEMVAKPVPVSVQH
;
A
#
# COMPACT_ATOMS: atom_id res chain seq x y z
N MET A 1 -28.93 37.25 -4.23
CA MET A 1 -28.61 38.08 -5.41
C MET A 1 -27.34 37.52 -6.05
N ASP A 2 -27.41 36.31 -6.59
CA ASP A 2 -26.32 35.67 -7.35
C ASP A 2 -26.92 34.67 -8.37
N ASP A 3 -28.10 34.97 -8.92
CA ASP A 3 -28.85 34.07 -9.81
C ASP A 3 -28.67 34.39 -11.31
N GLU A 4 -27.88 35.41 -11.67
CA GLU A 4 -27.62 35.77 -13.09
C GLU A 4 -26.45 34.99 -13.74
N ASP A 5 -25.57 34.33 -12.96
CA ASP A 5 -24.38 33.64 -13.50
C ASP A 5 -24.64 32.19 -13.94
N SER A 6 -25.77 31.58 -13.56
CA SER A 6 -26.09 30.18 -13.86
C SER A 6 -26.66 29.98 -15.28
N LEU A 7 -27.19 31.02 -15.93
CA LEU A 7 -27.75 30.95 -17.29
C LEU A 7 -26.69 31.13 -18.41
N GLY A 8 -25.54 31.73 -18.10
CA GLY A 8 -24.38 31.81 -19.00
C GLY A 8 -23.43 30.62 -18.90
N ALA A 9 -23.56 29.78 -17.86
CA ALA A 9 -22.61 28.73 -17.52
C ALA A 9 -22.57 27.53 -18.49
N ASN A 10 -23.60 27.39 -19.34
CA ASN A 10 -23.76 26.28 -20.27
C ASN A 10 -23.30 26.58 -21.70
N LYS A 11 -22.65 27.74 -21.91
CA LYS A 11 -22.18 28.17 -23.24
C LYS A 11 -20.69 27.96 -23.41
N CYS A 12 -20.27 27.51 -24.59
CA CYS A 12 -18.85 27.50 -24.91
C CYS A 12 -18.33 28.95 -25.10
N PRO A 13 -17.28 29.39 -24.39
CA PRO A 13 -16.76 30.76 -24.51
C PRO A 13 -16.11 31.08 -25.86
N VAL A 14 -15.79 30.06 -26.68
CA VAL A 14 -15.13 30.23 -27.99
C VAL A 14 -16.13 30.25 -29.14
N CYS A 15 -17.10 29.33 -29.14
CA CYS A 15 -18.07 29.19 -30.24
C CYS A 15 -19.51 29.54 -29.87
N GLY A 16 -19.79 29.88 -28.60
CA GLY A 16 -21.12 30.25 -28.13
C GLY A 16 -22.17 29.13 -28.20
N SER A 17 -21.76 27.89 -28.46
CA SER A 17 -22.67 26.75 -28.59
C SER A 17 -23.11 26.23 -27.24
N ASP A 18 -24.39 25.91 -27.13
CA ASP A 18 -25.01 25.41 -25.90
C ASP A 18 -25.57 24.00 -26.13
N PRO A 19 -25.67 23.15 -25.08
CA PRO A 19 -26.36 21.85 -25.17
C PRO A 19 -27.79 21.96 -25.68
N ARG A 20 -28.46 23.11 -25.47
CA ARG A 20 -29.81 23.39 -26.00
C ARG A 20 -29.82 23.47 -27.53
N THR A 21 -28.77 24.02 -28.12
CA THR A 21 -28.62 24.15 -29.58
C THR A 21 -28.05 22.89 -30.23
N HIS A 22 -27.21 22.15 -29.50
CA HIS A 22 -26.58 20.92 -29.97
C HIS A 22 -26.63 19.86 -28.85
N PRO A 23 -27.64 18.98 -28.83
CA PRO A 23 -27.86 17.99 -27.75
C PRO A 23 -26.72 16.98 -27.54
N GLY A 24 -25.81 16.83 -28.50
CA GLY A 24 -24.62 15.97 -28.40
C GLY A 24 -23.35 16.67 -27.94
N LEU A 25 -23.40 17.97 -27.60
CA LEU A 25 -22.23 18.75 -27.23
C LEU A 25 -21.71 18.33 -25.85
N ARG A 26 -20.46 17.84 -25.80
CA ARG A 26 -19.77 17.52 -24.55
C ARG A 26 -18.74 18.60 -24.23
N PHE A 27 -18.68 18.97 -22.96
CA PHE A 27 -17.68 19.90 -22.45
C PHE A 27 -16.49 19.16 -21.85
N LYS A 28 -15.30 19.69 -22.10
CA LYS A 28 -14.04 19.27 -21.51
C LYS A 28 -13.47 20.41 -20.65
N ILE A 29 -12.76 20.02 -19.60
CA ILE A 29 -12.07 20.92 -18.67
C ILE A 29 -10.61 20.49 -18.55
N ASN A 30 -9.74 21.47 -18.29
CA ASN A 30 -8.34 21.22 -17.96
C ASN A 30 -8.08 21.62 -16.50
N THR A 31 -7.25 20.83 -15.80
CA THR A 31 -6.93 21.02 -14.38
C THR A 31 -6.04 22.23 -14.09
N LYS A 32 -5.35 22.80 -15.09
CA LYS A 32 -4.48 23.97 -14.88
C LYS A 32 -5.21 25.30 -14.96
N CYS A 33 -6.11 25.47 -15.93
CA CYS A 33 -6.82 26.72 -16.17
C CYS A 33 -8.29 26.69 -15.71
N TYR A 34 -8.87 25.50 -15.49
CA TYR A 34 -10.29 25.31 -15.14
C TYR A 34 -11.22 26.14 -16.04
N HIS A 35 -11.04 26.04 -17.36
CA HIS A 35 -11.98 26.60 -18.33
C HIS A 35 -12.77 25.48 -19.00
N ARG A 36 -14.07 25.69 -19.13
CA ARG A 36 -14.99 24.77 -19.81
C ARG A 36 -15.03 25.12 -21.29
N ILE A 37 -14.67 24.17 -22.16
CA ILE A 37 -14.68 24.35 -23.61
C ILE A 37 -15.34 23.12 -24.25
N CYS A 38 -16.08 23.29 -25.35
CA CYS A 38 -16.67 22.15 -26.03
C CYS A 38 -15.62 21.30 -26.76
N GLU A 39 -15.90 20.01 -26.91
CA GLU A 39 -15.01 19.05 -27.58
C GLU A 39 -14.54 19.51 -28.96
N GLY A 40 -15.45 20.05 -29.79
CA GLY A 40 -15.10 20.55 -31.13
C GLY A 40 -14.11 21.72 -31.12
N CYS A 41 -14.19 22.63 -30.14
CA CYS A 41 -13.23 23.72 -30.01
C CYS A 41 -11.87 23.23 -29.49
N VAL A 42 -11.86 22.24 -28.58
CA VAL A 42 -10.62 21.59 -28.14
C VAL A 42 -9.94 20.90 -29.32
N ASP A 43 -10.68 20.15 -30.13
CA ASP A 43 -10.11 19.43 -31.27
C ASP A 43 -9.56 20.37 -32.35
N ARG A 44 -10.25 21.49 -32.63
CA ARG A 44 -9.81 22.48 -33.61
C ARG A 44 -8.56 23.23 -33.15
N ASN A 45 -8.59 23.78 -31.93
CA ASN A 45 -7.51 24.63 -31.40
C ASN A 45 -6.24 23.84 -31.06
N PHE A 46 -6.37 22.59 -30.60
CA PHE A 46 -5.25 21.74 -30.21
C PHE A 46 -4.89 20.67 -31.26
N SER A 47 -5.34 20.84 -32.51
CA SER A 47 -4.99 19.97 -33.64
C SER A 47 -3.49 20.01 -33.95
N SER A 48 -2.89 21.20 -33.88
CA SER A 48 -1.46 21.44 -34.10
C SER A 48 -0.56 21.02 -32.91
N GLY A 49 -1.14 20.46 -31.84
CA GLY A 49 -0.42 19.98 -30.66
C GLY A 49 -0.53 20.91 -29.46
N LYS A 50 0.61 21.44 -28.98
CA LYS A 50 0.66 22.33 -27.81
C LYS A 50 0.18 23.73 -28.23
N ALA A 51 -0.89 24.20 -27.60
CA ALA A 51 -1.45 25.54 -27.83
C ALA A 51 -1.79 26.21 -26.51
N GLU A 52 -2.02 27.52 -26.53
CA GLU A 52 -2.58 28.24 -25.40
C GLU A 52 -4.10 28.04 -25.30
N CYS A 53 -4.63 28.24 -24.09
CA CYS A 53 -6.07 28.22 -23.88
C CYS A 53 -6.74 29.36 -24.68
N PRO A 54 -7.77 29.08 -25.50
CA PRO A 54 -8.40 30.07 -26.37
C PRO A 54 -9.42 30.98 -25.64
N VAL A 55 -9.47 30.93 -24.31
CA VAL A 55 -10.38 31.77 -23.51
C VAL A 55 -9.71 33.11 -23.26
N ALA A 56 -10.45 34.21 -23.49
CA ALA A 56 -9.96 35.56 -23.28
C ALA A 56 -9.39 35.74 -21.85
N GLY A 57 -8.14 36.20 -21.75
CA GLY A 57 -7.44 36.39 -20.48
C GLY A 57 -6.70 35.17 -19.93
N CYS A 58 -6.67 34.05 -20.65
CA CYS A 58 -5.96 32.84 -20.23
C CYS A 58 -4.84 32.44 -21.19
N HIS A 59 -3.58 32.61 -20.77
CA HIS A 59 -2.39 32.28 -21.59
C HIS A 59 -1.68 30.99 -21.15
N VAL A 60 -2.44 30.04 -20.59
CA VAL A 60 -1.87 28.76 -20.13
C VAL A 60 -1.64 27.83 -21.31
N ASN A 61 -0.42 27.34 -21.44
CA ASN A 61 -0.01 26.38 -22.47
C ASN A 61 -0.42 24.94 -22.09
N LEU A 62 -1.24 24.31 -22.93
CA LEU A 62 -1.88 23.01 -22.64
C LEU A 62 -1.69 22.04 -23.82
N TRP A 63 -1.74 20.74 -23.52
CA TRP A 63 -1.75 19.68 -24.54
C TRP A 63 -3.15 19.11 -24.71
N LYS A 64 -3.48 18.60 -25.91
CA LYS A 64 -4.78 17.95 -26.19
C LYS A 64 -5.14 16.84 -25.19
N ARG A 65 -4.16 16.02 -24.78
CA ARG A 65 -4.36 14.92 -23.80
C ARG A 65 -4.66 15.36 -22.37
N GLU A 66 -4.38 16.63 -22.02
CA GLU A 66 -4.61 17.15 -20.67
C GLU A 66 -6.07 17.56 -20.44
N TRP A 67 -6.88 17.61 -21.51
CA TRP A 67 -8.31 17.89 -21.44
C TRP A 67 -9.08 16.64 -21.02
N ARG A 68 -9.85 16.76 -19.93
CA ARG A 68 -10.69 15.69 -19.37
C ARG A 68 -12.17 16.02 -19.57
N PRO A 69 -13.06 15.03 -19.70
CA PRO A 69 -14.49 15.30 -19.68
C PRO A 69 -14.89 15.88 -18.31
N GLN A 70 -15.86 16.79 -18.32
CA GLN A 70 -16.41 17.36 -17.10
C GLN A 70 -17.29 16.33 -16.36
N THR A 71 -17.14 16.25 -15.03
CA THR A 71 -17.90 15.34 -14.16
C THR A 71 -18.98 16.05 -13.35
N PHE A 72 -18.72 17.28 -12.91
CA PHE A 72 -19.65 18.12 -12.14
C PHE A 72 -20.02 19.38 -12.92
N GLU A 73 -21.23 19.88 -12.71
CA GLU A 73 -21.68 21.13 -13.34
C GLU A 73 -20.90 22.34 -12.84
N ASP A 74 -20.54 22.39 -11.55
CA ASP A 74 -19.81 23.53 -10.97
C ASP A 74 -18.29 23.38 -11.07
N LEU A 75 -17.64 24.38 -11.68
CA LEU A 75 -16.19 24.43 -11.80
C LEU A 75 -15.48 24.63 -10.45
N LYS A 76 -16.18 25.21 -9.47
CA LYS A 76 -15.67 25.36 -8.10
C LYS A 76 -15.49 23.99 -7.44
N ILE A 77 -16.47 23.11 -7.60
CA ILE A 77 -16.46 21.74 -7.07
C ILE A 77 -15.37 20.91 -7.77
N GLU A 78 -15.26 20.98 -9.10
CA GLU A 78 -14.17 20.30 -9.84
C GLU A 78 -12.77 20.68 -9.33
N ARG A 79 -12.56 21.97 -9.07
CA ARG A 79 -11.30 22.48 -8.53
C ARG A 79 -11.03 21.92 -7.13
N GLU A 80 -12.02 21.98 -6.25
CA GLU A 80 -11.91 21.48 -4.88
C GLU A 80 -11.62 19.97 -4.86
N VAL A 81 -12.34 19.18 -5.65
CA VAL A 81 -12.15 17.73 -5.73
C VAL A 81 -10.74 17.38 -6.22
N GLU A 82 -10.20 18.09 -7.21
CA GLU A 82 -8.83 17.85 -7.69
C GLU A 82 -7.78 18.26 -6.65
N ILE A 83 -8.00 19.38 -5.93
CA ILE A 83 -7.14 19.79 -4.81
C ILE A 83 -7.15 18.71 -3.73
N ARG A 84 -8.32 18.24 -3.30
CA ARG A 84 -8.46 17.19 -2.27
C ARG A 84 -7.83 15.88 -2.71
N LYS A 85 -7.94 15.49 -4.00
CA LYS A 85 -7.24 14.32 -4.55
C LYS A 85 -5.73 14.49 -4.52
N THR A 86 -5.23 15.66 -4.91
CA THR A 86 -3.79 15.95 -4.93
C THR A 86 -3.20 15.94 -3.52
N VAL A 87 -3.84 16.68 -2.60
CA VAL A 87 -3.43 16.72 -1.19
C VAL A 87 -3.57 15.34 -0.54
N GLY A 88 -4.64 14.61 -0.82
CA GLY A 88 -4.86 13.25 -0.34
C GLY A 88 -3.78 12.26 -0.79
N LYS A 89 -3.28 12.38 -2.03
CA LYS A 89 -2.15 11.57 -2.50
C LYS A 89 -0.83 11.90 -1.81
N THR A 90 -0.61 13.17 -1.47
CA THR A 90 0.60 13.58 -0.73
C THR A 90 0.51 13.24 0.76
N LEU A 91 -0.68 13.36 1.35
CA LEU A 91 -1.00 13.18 2.77
C LEU A 91 -1.92 11.96 2.95
N ASP A 92 -1.40 10.79 2.57
CA ASP A 92 -2.07 9.49 2.75
C ASP A 92 -1.46 8.78 3.96
N ARG A 93 -2.06 9.02 5.14
CA ARG A 93 -1.65 8.43 6.42
C ARG A 93 -2.87 7.82 7.09
N ARG A 94 -2.72 6.62 7.64
CA ARG A 94 -3.81 5.90 8.33
C ARG A 94 -3.75 6.10 9.84
N GLU A 95 -4.88 5.98 10.52
CA GLU A 95 -4.99 6.10 11.99
C GLU A 95 -4.02 5.15 12.73
N GLU A 96 -3.78 3.95 12.19
CA GLU A 96 -2.85 2.96 12.76
C GLU A 96 -1.40 3.48 12.90
N GLU A 97 -1.00 4.41 12.04
CA GLU A 97 0.34 5.02 12.02
C GLU A 97 0.54 6.03 13.16
N PHE A 98 -0.51 6.42 13.90
CA PHE A 98 -0.44 7.41 14.97
C PHE A 98 -0.41 6.77 16.36
N GLU A 99 0.30 7.40 17.30
CA GLU A 99 0.36 6.98 18.70
C GLU A 99 -0.97 7.16 19.43
N SER A 100 -1.63 8.31 19.23
CA SER A 100 -2.90 8.63 19.85
C SER A 100 -3.96 9.01 18.82
N LYS A 101 -5.22 8.75 19.15
CA LYS A 101 -6.38 9.21 18.35
C LYS A 101 -6.41 10.73 18.22
N ARG A 102 -5.99 11.46 19.27
CA ARG A 102 -5.99 12.92 19.26
C ARG A 102 -5.00 13.49 18.25
N ASP A 103 -3.82 12.87 18.11
CA ASP A 103 -2.84 13.29 17.10
C ASP A 103 -3.36 13.05 15.67
N TYR A 104 -4.13 11.98 15.48
CA TYR A 104 -4.80 11.71 14.21
C TYR A 104 -5.91 12.73 13.91
N ASP A 105 -6.74 13.08 14.89
CA ASP A 105 -7.77 14.12 14.74
C ASP A 105 -7.14 15.49 14.43
N ASP A 106 -6.06 15.87 15.15
CA ASP A 106 -5.30 17.09 14.89
C ASP A 106 -4.65 17.09 13.48
N TYR A 107 -4.23 15.93 12.98
CA TYR A 107 -3.72 15.77 11.62
C TYR A 107 -4.82 15.92 10.56
N LEU A 108 -6.02 15.39 10.80
CA LEU A 108 -7.16 15.56 9.90
C LEU A 108 -7.55 17.04 9.79
N GLU A 109 -7.59 17.75 10.92
CA GLU A 109 -7.80 19.20 10.95
C GLU A 109 -6.73 19.95 10.14
N LEU A 110 -5.44 19.64 10.35
CA LEU A 110 -4.34 20.23 9.58
C LEU A 110 -4.46 19.94 8.08
N LYS A 111 -4.89 18.74 7.69
CA LYS A 111 -5.12 18.37 6.29
C LYS A 111 -6.24 19.19 5.68
N GLU A 112 -7.36 19.36 6.38
CA GLU A 112 -8.47 20.20 5.90
C GLU A 112 -8.10 21.69 5.87
N GLU A 113 -7.32 22.20 6.83
CA GLU A 113 -6.79 23.57 6.80
C GLU A 113 -5.97 23.83 5.52
N LEU A 114 -5.07 22.90 5.16
CA LEU A 114 -4.28 23.01 3.93
C LEU A 114 -5.16 22.97 2.67
N ILE A 115 -6.18 22.11 2.64
CA ILE A 115 -7.15 22.04 1.52
C ILE A 115 -7.92 23.35 1.42
N MET A 116 -8.47 23.85 2.52
CA MET A 116 -9.27 25.07 2.57
C MET A 116 -8.47 26.30 2.13
N ASN A 117 -7.22 26.42 2.57
CA ASN A 117 -6.32 27.50 2.12
C ASN A 117 -6.12 27.47 0.59
N LEU A 118 -5.95 26.28 0.00
CA LEU A 118 -5.80 26.14 -1.46
C LEU A 118 -7.10 26.44 -2.22
N VAL A 119 -8.25 26.05 -1.69
CA VAL A 119 -9.57 26.28 -2.30
C VAL A 119 -9.93 27.77 -2.27
N LEU A 120 -9.76 28.41 -1.11
CA LEU A 120 -10.06 29.83 -0.90
C LEU A 120 -8.95 30.77 -1.42
N LYS A 121 -7.83 30.22 -1.88
CA LYS A 121 -6.64 30.95 -2.35
C LYS A 121 -5.99 31.84 -1.29
N ILE A 122 -6.10 31.43 -0.02
CA ILE A 122 -5.42 32.08 1.10
C ILE A 122 -4.04 31.43 1.23
N ASP A 123 -2.99 32.24 1.16
CA ASP A 123 -1.60 31.79 1.33
C ASP A 123 -1.21 30.52 0.52
N VAL A 124 -1.54 30.53 -0.78
CA VAL A 124 -1.31 29.41 -1.70
C VAL A 124 0.18 29.02 -1.80
N GLN A 125 1.08 29.99 -1.68
CA GLN A 125 2.51 29.74 -1.82
C GLN A 125 3.09 29.05 -0.58
N ALA A 126 2.75 29.50 0.63
CA ALA A 126 3.26 28.84 1.83
C ALA A 126 2.67 27.44 2.00
N THR A 127 1.39 27.23 1.66
CA THR A 127 0.76 25.89 1.71
C THR A 127 1.38 24.93 0.72
N ARG A 128 1.59 25.33 -0.53
CA ARG A 128 2.32 24.53 -1.53
C ARG A 128 3.74 24.20 -1.10
N ARG A 129 4.43 25.17 -0.49
CA ARG A 129 5.76 24.96 0.09
C ARG A 129 5.76 23.91 1.18
N LYS A 130 4.84 23.99 2.16
CA LYS A 130 4.69 22.99 3.23
C LYS A 130 4.44 21.59 2.66
N LEU A 131 3.55 21.47 1.68
CA LEU A 131 3.27 20.20 1.00
C LEU A 131 4.49 19.64 0.26
N LYS A 132 5.26 20.51 -0.41
CA LYS A 132 6.49 20.12 -1.12
C LYS A 132 7.59 19.68 -0.15
N GLU A 133 7.78 20.42 0.94
CA GLU A 133 8.74 20.06 1.99
C GLU A 133 8.40 18.71 2.61
N TYR A 134 7.11 18.46 2.90
CA TYR A 134 6.63 17.16 3.37
C TYR A 134 6.87 16.05 2.35
N ALA A 135 6.53 16.26 1.07
CA ALA A 135 6.69 15.25 0.04
C ALA A 135 8.15 14.88 -0.19
N ILE A 136 9.07 15.85 -0.19
CA ILE A 136 10.51 15.63 -0.28
C ILE A 136 11.00 14.85 0.94
N ALA A 137 10.56 15.21 2.14
CA ALA A 137 10.99 14.57 3.37
C ALA A 137 10.55 13.09 3.43
N ASN A 138 9.37 12.76 2.88
CA ASN A 138 8.84 11.40 2.82
C ASN A 138 9.18 10.63 1.53
N GLY A 139 10.02 11.19 0.66
CA GLY A 139 10.42 10.54 -0.60
C GLY A 139 9.27 10.32 -1.59
N ILE A 140 8.17 11.05 -1.44
CA ILE A 140 7.01 10.97 -2.33
C ILE A 140 7.39 11.71 -3.62
N LYS A 141 7.31 11.00 -4.76
CA LYS A 141 7.59 11.58 -6.08
C LYS A 141 6.53 12.63 -6.42
N THR A 142 6.87 13.90 -6.28
CA THR A 142 6.07 15.02 -6.80
C THR A 142 6.33 15.20 -8.29
N ASP A 143 5.31 15.55 -9.07
CA ASP A 143 5.47 15.84 -10.50
C ASP A 143 6.49 16.98 -10.70
N ALA A 144 7.58 16.70 -11.42
CA ALA A 144 8.70 17.63 -11.61
C ALA A 144 8.34 18.90 -12.41
N THR A 145 7.13 19.00 -12.95
CA THR A 145 6.67 20.09 -13.81
C THR A 145 6.47 21.44 -13.10
N GLU A 146 6.40 21.47 -11.77
CA GLU A 146 6.26 22.73 -11.01
C GLU A 146 7.60 23.33 -10.56
N ALA A 147 8.72 22.63 -10.77
CA ALA A 147 10.04 23.06 -10.28
C ALA A 147 10.61 24.30 -11.02
N THR A 148 10.13 24.64 -12.21
CA THR A 148 10.71 25.71 -13.03
C THR A 148 10.24 27.13 -12.68
N ASN A 149 9.18 27.29 -11.86
CA ASN A 149 8.56 28.60 -11.63
C ASN A 149 8.89 29.25 -10.27
N ASP A 150 9.59 28.55 -9.35
CA ASP A 150 9.79 29.00 -7.96
C ASP A 150 11.28 29.12 -7.56
N ALA A 151 12.11 29.66 -8.46
CA ALA A 151 13.55 29.82 -8.24
C ALA A 151 13.91 30.99 -7.29
N GLY A 152 12.94 31.69 -6.71
CA GLY A 152 13.15 32.95 -5.98
C GLY A 152 13.07 32.90 -4.46
N THR A 153 12.54 31.83 -3.85
CA THR A 153 12.24 31.83 -2.41
C THR A 153 13.31 31.09 -1.61
N ARG A 154 14.10 31.84 -0.81
CA ARG A 154 15.14 31.30 0.08
C ARG A 154 14.55 30.21 1.01
N PRO A 155 15.21 29.06 1.20
CA PRO A 155 14.75 28.04 2.14
C PRO A 155 14.70 28.65 3.55
N THR A 156 13.50 28.67 4.16
CA THR A 156 13.31 28.99 5.57
C THR A 156 14.09 27.97 6.37
N LYS A 157 14.84 28.48 7.36
CA LYS A 157 15.71 27.70 8.25
C LYS A 157 14.96 26.44 8.71
N ARG A 158 15.54 25.26 8.47
CA ARG A 158 15.05 23.98 9.00
C ARG A 158 14.85 24.15 10.51
N GLN A 159 13.62 24.02 11.00
CA GLN A 159 13.42 23.84 12.44
C GLN A 159 14.13 22.54 12.84
N ASN A 160 14.83 22.57 13.96
CA ASN A 160 15.67 21.48 14.45
C ASN A 160 14.78 20.30 14.88
N THR A 161 14.34 19.49 13.93
CA THR A 161 13.70 18.20 14.22
C THR A 161 14.79 17.15 14.50
N PRO A 162 14.62 16.29 15.53
CA PRO A 162 15.56 15.21 15.78
C PRO A 162 15.57 14.25 14.57
N LYS A 163 16.75 13.74 14.23
CA LYS A 163 16.95 12.83 13.08
C LYS A 163 16.15 11.52 13.19
N ASP A 164 15.67 11.21 14.38
CA ASP A 164 14.88 10.02 14.71
C ASP A 164 13.36 10.29 14.76
N ALA A 165 12.91 11.50 14.40
CA ALA A 165 11.48 11.79 14.30
C ALA A 165 10.85 11.01 13.15
N ALA A 166 9.69 10.38 13.40
CA ALA A 166 8.94 9.63 12.40
C ALA A 166 8.53 10.48 11.17
N ASP A 167 8.40 11.80 11.35
CA ASP A 167 8.28 12.77 10.25
C ASP A 167 9.53 13.63 10.11
N PRO A 168 10.35 13.44 9.06
CA PRO A 168 11.50 14.29 8.80
C PRO A 168 11.14 15.75 8.45
N SER A 169 9.88 16.03 8.14
CA SER A 169 9.36 17.39 7.88
C SER A 169 8.90 18.14 9.13
N GLY A 170 8.63 17.43 10.23
CA GLY A 170 8.02 18.01 11.43
C GLY A 170 6.60 18.56 11.25
N LEU A 171 5.95 18.27 10.12
CA LEU A 171 4.62 18.77 9.80
C LEU A 171 3.52 18.01 10.55
N ILE A 172 3.69 16.70 10.73
CA ILE A 172 2.73 15.85 11.41
C ILE A 172 3.30 15.46 12.79
N LYS A 173 2.42 15.41 13.79
CA LYS A 173 2.75 15.05 15.18
C LYS A 173 2.27 13.63 15.46
N GLY A 174 2.97 12.92 16.33
CA GLY A 174 2.54 11.62 16.86
C GLY A 174 2.59 10.46 15.86
N LEU A 175 3.35 10.57 14.75
CA LEU A 175 3.59 9.40 13.90
C LEU A 175 4.50 8.40 14.61
N LYS A 176 4.11 7.12 14.52
CA LYS A 176 4.94 6.00 14.98
C LYS A 176 6.12 5.83 14.02
N PRO A 177 7.32 5.51 14.54
CA PRO A 177 8.45 5.18 13.69
C PRO A 177 8.14 3.92 12.89
N VAL A 178 8.36 3.98 11.57
CA VAL A 178 8.16 2.84 10.67
C VAL A 178 9.19 1.77 11.01
N VAL A 179 8.77 0.72 11.74
CA VAL A 179 9.59 -0.47 11.95
C VAL A 179 9.63 -1.24 10.65
N ALA A 180 10.77 -1.20 9.95
CA ALA A 180 10.96 -2.02 8.76
C ALA A 180 10.73 -3.49 9.15
N PRO A 181 9.87 -4.24 8.44
CA PRO A 181 9.65 -5.64 8.75
C PRO A 181 11.00 -6.37 8.62
N ALA A 182 11.29 -7.22 9.61
CA ALA A 182 12.54 -7.97 9.62
C ALA A 182 12.71 -8.71 8.27
N PRO A 183 13.91 -8.70 7.67
CA PRO A 183 14.15 -9.37 6.40
C PRO A 183 13.77 -10.84 6.57
N LYS A 184 12.90 -11.34 5.67
CA LYS A 184 12.55 -12.76 5.65
C LYS A 184 13.85 -13.56 5.53
N ALA A 185 14.06 -14.49 6.45
CA ALA A 185 15.21 -15.38 6.38
C ALA A 185 15.25 -16.07 5.00
N PRO A 186 16.44 -16.34 4.44
CA PRO A 186 16.57 -17.10 3.20
C PRO A 186 15.80 -18.41 3.29
N TYR A 187 15.06 -18.74 2.24
CA TYR A 187 14.24 -19.96 2.20
C TYR A 187 15.13 -21.20 2.30
N ASP A 188 14.93 -22.00 3.35
CA ASP A 188 15.58 -23.31 3.52
C ASP A 188 14.65 -24.43 3.01
N PRO A 189 15.00 -25.13 1.91
CA PRO A 189 14.21 -26.25 1.39
C PRO A 189 14.00 -27.40 2.37
N PHE A 190 14.86 -27.51 3.39
CA PHE A 190 14.81 -28.59 4.38
C PHE A 190 14.21 -28.15 5.71
N MET A 191 13.77 -26.89 5.85
CA MET A 191 13.13 -26.36 7.07
C MET A 191 13.88 -26.72 8.37
N GLY A 192 15.22 -26.69 8.35
CA GLY A 192 16.05 -27.04 9.51
C GLY A 192 16.15 -28.54 9.81
N MET A 193 15.87 -29.43 8.84
CA MET A 193 16.09 -30.86 9.02
C MET A 193 17.57 -31.13 9.37
N PRO A 194 17.86 -31.80 10.50
CA PRO A 194 19.23 -32.11 10.87
C PRO A 194 19.88 -32.96 9.78
N ARG A 195 21.08 -32.58 9.34
CA ARG A 195 21.87 -33.34 8.35
C ARG A 195 22.49 -34.60 8.94
N THR A 196 22.46 -34.74 10.26
CA THR A 196 22.98 -35.90 10.98
C THR A 196 21.96 -37.04 10.93
N ARG A 197 22.44 -38.25 10.62
CA ARG A 197 21.61 -39.46 10.59
C ARG A 197 21.63 -40.08 11.97
N ASP A 198 20.78 -39.58 12.86
CA ASP A 198 20.47 -40.33 14.08
C ASP A 198 19.62 -41.53 13.66
N TYR A 199 20.06 -42.74 14.04
CA TYR A 199 19.53 -44.01 13.52
C TYR A 199 18.00 -44.13 13.67
N TYR A 200 17.41 -43.48 14.68
CA TYR A 200 15.99 -43.17 14.79
C TYR A 200 15.77 -42.09 15.85
N GLN A 201 14.74 -41.25 15.67
CA GLN A 201 14.25 -40.34 16.71
C GLN A 201 12.75 -40.57 16.86
N VAL A 202 12.34 -41.00 18.06
CA VAL A 202 10.92 -41.17 18.38
C VAL A 202 10.29 -39.78 18.43
N LYS A 203 9.25 -39.56 17.62
CA LYS A 203 8.48 -38.30 17.62
C LYS A 203 7.15 -38.52 18.32
N ASP A 204 6.66 -37.50 19.03
CA ASP A 204 5.36 -37.53 19.71
C ASP A 204 4.18 -37.74 18.74
N SER A 205 4.36 -37.37 17.46
CA SER A 205 3.37 -37.60 16.42
C SER A 205 4.04 -38.01 15.12
N TYR A 206 3.59 -39.13 14.56
CA TYR A 206 3.94 -39.54 13.19
C TYR A 206 2.86 -39.11 12.23
N VAL A 207 3.25 -38.81 10.99
CA VAL A 207 2.30 -38.50 9.92
C VAL A 207 1.53 -39.78 9.58
N ALA A 208 0.36 -39.96 10.19
CA ALA A 208 -0.56 -41.01 9.81
C ALA A 208 -1.15 -40.67 8.42
N ARG A 209 -1.19 -41.66 7.53
CA ARG A 209 -1.84 -41.53 6.20
C ARG A 209 -3.38 -41.38 6.30
N ALA A 210 -3.94 -41.60 7.49
CA ALA A 210 -5.35 -41.39 7.77
C ALA A 210 -5.65 -39.89 7.87
N ARG A 211 -6.60 -39.41 7.07
CA ARG A 211 -7.06 -38.02 7.15
C ARG A 211 -7.98 -37.86 8.36
N GLY A 212 -7.53 -37.10 9.35
CA GLY A 212 -8.31 -36.72 10.53
C GLY A 212 -7.42 -36.46 11.74
N LYS A 213 -7.86 -35.63 12.68
CA LYS A 213 -7.19 -35.50 13.98
C LYS A 213 -7.31 -36.86 14.69
N PRO A 214 -6.21 -37.51 15.11
CA PRO A 214 -6.26 -38.85 15.69
C PRO A 214 -7.07 -38.90 17.00
N SER A 215 -7.29 -37.75 17.65
CA SER A 215 -7.99 -37.65 18.93
C SER A 215 -9.50 -37.91 18.86
N GLU A 216 -10.15 -37.79 17.70
CA GLU A 216 -11.61 -37.77 17.62
C GLU A 216 -12.22 -38.99 16.91
N ALA A 217 -11.42 -39.72 16.11
CA ALA A 217 -11.94 -40.79 15.26
C ALA A 217 -11.83 -42.20 15.87
N MET A 218 -11.21 -42.36 17.05
CA MET A 218 -10.82 -43.69 17.55
C MET A 218 -11.21 -44.00 19.00
N SER A 219 -12.07 -43.20 19.63
CA SER A 219 -12.53 -43.41 21.00
C SER A 219 -13.86 -44.20 21.08
N ALA A 220 -14.11 -45.14 20.17
CA ALA A 220 -15.25 -46.02 20.26
C ALA A 220 -14.83 -47.34 20.92
N ALA A 221 -15.49 -47.69 22.03
CA ALA A 221 -15.33 -48.94 22.79
C ALA A 221 -14.01 -49.13 23.58
N GLY A 222 -13.42 -48.06 24.12
CA GLY A 222 -12.26 -48.16 25.03
C GLY A 222 -10.93 -48.48 24.33
N TYR A 223 -10.89 -48.35 23.01
CA TYR A 223 -9.69 -48.51 22.20
C TYR A 223 -8.84 -47.24 22.24
N ASP A 224 -7.63 -47.33 22.79
CA ASP A 224 -6.60 -46.29 22.66
C ASP A 224 -5.55 -46.73 21.64
N PHE A 225 -5.35 -45.93 20.60
CA PHE A 225 -4.44 -46.25 19.51
C PHE A 225 -2.99 -46.39 19.99
N HIS A 226 -2.57 -45.62 21.00
CA HIS A 226 -1.22 -45.73 21.55
C HIS A 226 -1.01 -47.08 22.24
N GLN A 227 -1.95 -47.48 23.10
CA GLN A 227 -1.89 -48.76 23.82
C GLN A 227 -1.93 -49.96 22.87
N TYR A 228 -2.75 -49.89 21.81
CA TYR A 228 -2.80 -50.95 20.80
C TYR A 228 -1.48 -51.10 20.05
N MET A 229 -0.87 -49.99 19.64
CA MET A 229 0.41 -50.02 18.93
C MET A 229 1.52 -50.55 19.84
N ASP A 230 1.55 -50.15 21.11
CA ASP A 230 2.46 -50.71 22.10
C ASP A 230 2.24 -52.23 22.24
N GLU A 231 1.02 -52.70 22.50
CA GLU A 231 0.77 -54.15 22.59
C GLU A 231 1.20 -54.92 21.33
N CYS A 232 0.95 -54.36 20.14
CA CYS A 232 1.37 -54.97 18.88
C CYS A 232 2.89 -55.04 18.74
N LEU A 233 3.60 -53.97 19.12
CA LEU A 233 5.08 -53.95 19.14
C LEU A 233 5.61 -54.96 20.16
N TRP A 234 5.07 -54.97 21.37
CA TRP A 234 5.47 -55.92 22.41
C TRP A 234 5.20 -57.36 21.98
N LYS A 235 4.03 -57.69 21.42
CA LYS A 235 3.73 -59.04 20.90
C LYS A 235 4.63 -59.44 19.73
N ALA A 236 4.96 -58.50 18.84
CA ALA A 236 5.83 -58.77 17.70
C ALA A 236 7.28 -59.08 18.14
N PHE A 237 7.79 -58.38 19.16
CA PHE A 237 9.20 -58.47 19.56
C PHE A 237 9.46 -59.34 20.79
N ALA A 238 8.46 -59.59 21.65
CA ALA A 238 8.61 -60.41 22.87
C ALA A 238 8.95 -61.88 22.59
N GLY A 239 8.78 -62.37 21.35
CA GLY A 239 9.16 -63.72 20.93
C GLY A 239 10.41 -63.80 20.04
N LEU A 240 11.00 -62.66 19.68
CA LEU A 240 12.19 -62.58 18.81
C LEU A 240 13.46 -62.19 19.58
N GLY A 241 13.40 -62.16 20.92
CA GLY A 241 14.55 -61.92 21.78
C GLY A 241 15.53 -63.09 21.74
N VAL A 242 16.59 -62.96 20.95
CA VAL A 242 17.79 -63.80 21.10
C VAL A 242 18.57 -63.25 22.28
N PHE A 243 18.58 -63.97 23.40
CA PHE A 243 19.46 -63.65 24.53
C PHE A 243 20.89 -64.00 24.11
N ILE A 244 21.74 -62.97 23.94
CA ILE A 244 23.13 -63.13 23.47
C ILE A 244 23.91 -64.08 24.40
N GLU A 245 23.56 -64.13 25.68
CA GLU A 245 24.17 -65.04 26.67
C GLU A 245 23.89 -66.52 26.36
N ASP A 246 22.70 -66.88 25.88
CA ASP A 246 22.33 -68.28 25.57
C ASP A 246 23.00 -68.78 24.28
N GLU A 247 23.18 -67.91 23.28
CA GLU A 247 23.90 -68.25 22.04
C GLU A 247 25.41 -68.37 22.21
N MET A 248 25.99 -67.67 23.20
CA MET A 248 27.42 -67.75 23.49
C MET A 248 27.82 -69.08 24.15
N VAL A 249 26.91 -69.74 24.88
CA VAL A 249 27.15 -71.05 25.51
C VAL A 249 27.12 -72.19 24.50
N ALA A 250 26.35 -72.06 23.41
CA ALA A 250 26.16 -73.10 22.41
C ALA A 250 27.30 -73.19 21.35
N LYS A 251 28.28 -72.29 21.38
CA LYS A 251 29.45 -72.39 20.48
C LYS A 251 30.45 -73.42 21.03
N PRO A 252 30.70 -74.56 20.35
CA PRO A 252 31.82 -75.42 20.72
C PRO A 252 33.13 -74.64 20.58
N VAL A 253 33.93 -74.65 21.64
CA VAL A 253 35.25 -74.02 21.69
C VAL A 253 36.09 -74.56 20.51
N PRO A 254 36.69 -73.71 19.67
CA PRO A 254 37.62 -74.19 18.64
C PRO A 254 38.80 -74.88 19.34
N VAL A 255 38.96 -76.18 19.10
CA VAL A 255 40.12 -76.95 19.52
C VAL A 255 41.35 -76.34 18.85
N SER A 256 42.24 -75.76 19.65
CA SER A 256 43.56 -75.33 19.19
C SER A 256 44.39 -76.57 18.83
N VAL A 257 44.60 -76.81 17.54
CA VAL A 257 45.62 -77.76 17.07
C VAL A 257 46.98 -77.15 17.39
N GLN A 258 47.72 -77.79 18.30
CA GLN A 258 49.12 -77.48 18.56
C GLN A 258 50.01 -78.21 17.53
N HIS A 259 50.89 -77.43 16.92
CA HIS A 259 51.96 -77.74 15.95
C HIS A 259 51.57 -78.03 14.50
#